data_AF-A0A6L9ZDI5-F1
#
_entry.id   AF-A0A6L9ZDI5-F1
#
_cell.length_a   1.000
_cell.length_b   1.000
_cell.length_c   1.000
_cell.angle_alpha   90.00
_cell.angle_beta   90.00
_cell.angle_gamma   90.00
#
_symmetry.space_group_name_H-M   'P 1'
#
loop_
_entity.id
_entity.type
_entity.pdbx_description
1 polymer ?
#
loop_
_entity_poly.entity_id
_entity_poly.type
_entity_poly.pdbx_seq_one_letter_code
_entity_poly.pdbx_strand_id
1 'polypeptide(L)'
;MYKLLNNDIIKLAKTERINLLKYLYYIGLLSQNKIALVDIGWKGTMQSSLYKLLKKSGNIIEIKGYYFGTIKEAAKNHKQGMDMSSYLIDLGKPKYYNNLVKLCLPFLEFIHTAPHGSVNKYACLGQEVKPVGCISYLKILRSGVAHLKT
;
A
#
# COMPACT_ATOMS: atom_id res chain seq x y z
N MET A 1 -23.77 -9.64 19.31
CA MET A 1 -23.54 -8.41 18.53
C MET A 1 -22.76 -8.66 17.24
N TYR A 2 -21.50 -9.12 17.27
CA TYR A 2 -20.69 -9.33 16.04
C TYR A 2 -21.27 -10.29 15.00
N LYS A 3 -21.99 -11.35 15.41
CA LYS A 3 -22.61 -12.30 14.47
C LYS A 3 -23.66 -11.67 13.55
N LEU A 4 -24.34 -10.60 13.99
CA LEU A 4 -25.40 -9.94 13.21
C LEU A 4 -24.82 -9.17 12.01
N LEU A 5 -23.60 -8.66 12.13
CA LEU A 5 -22.92 -7.91 11.06
C LEU A 5 -22.20 -8.80 10.06
N ASN A 6 -22.15 -10.13 10.30
CA ASN A 6 -21.32 -11.03 9.50
C ASN A 6 -21.68 -10.97 8.01
N ASN A 7 -22.97 -11.00 7.69
CA ASN A 7 -23.44 -10.97 6.31
C ASN A 7 -23.10 -9.63 5.63
N ASP A 8 -23.25 -8.51 6.34
CA ASP A 8 -22.94 -7.18 5.82
C ASP A 8 -21.45 -6.99 5.58
N ILE A 9 -20.61 -7.45 6.52
CA ILE A 9 -19.15 -7.42 6.39
C ILE A 9 -18.70 -8.25 5.18
N ILE A 10 -19.23 -9.46 5.02
CA ILE A 10 -18.89 -10.34 3.89
C ILE A 10 -19.33 -9.70 2.57
N LYS A 11 -20.55 -9.17 2.51
CA LYS A 11 -21.09 -8.50 1.33
C LYS A 11 -20.25 -7.29 0.94
N LEU A 12 -19.93 -6.42 1.90
CA LEU A 12 -19.11 -5.23 1.69
C LEU A 12 -17.69 -5.61 1.26
N ALA A 13 -17.03 -6.55 1.95
CA ALA A 13 -15.69 -7.00 1.61
C ALA A 13 -15.60 -7.63 0.20
N LYS A 14 -16.66 -8.30 -0.26
CA LYS A 14 -16.75 -8.80 -1.64
C LYS A 14 -16.78 -7.64 -2.64
N THR A 15 -17.61 -6.63 -2.40
CA THR A 15 -17.69 -5.43 -3.25
C THR A 15 -16.36 -4.67 -3.28
N GLU A 16 -15.75 -4.41 -2.13
CA GLU A 16 -14.47 -3.69 -2.04
C GLU A 16 -13.34 -4.45 -2.76
N ARG A 17 -13.31 -5.79 -2.66
CA ARG A 17 -12.35 -6.60 -3.40
C ARG A 17 -12.51 -6.47 -4.91
N ILE A 18 -13.76 -6.49 -5.41
CA ILE A 18 -14.04 -6.33 -6.84
C ILE A 18 -13.59 -4.95 -7.31
N ASN A 19 -13.90 -3.90 -6.55
CA ASN A 19 -13.51 -2.54 -6.92
C ASN A 19 -12.00 -2.31 -6.89
N LEU A 20 -11.30 -2.90 -5.92
CA LEU A 20 -9.84 -2.89 -5.88
C LEU A 20 -9.25 -3.60 -7.11
N LEU A 21 -9.75 -4.77 -7.50
CA LEU A 21 -9.27 -5.46 -8.71
C LEU A 21 -9.52 -4.65 -9.98
N LYS A 22 -10.70 -4.01 -10.11
CA LYS A 22 -11.00 -3.09 -11.22
C LYS A 22 -10.02 -1.92 -11.25
N TYR A 23 -9.70 -1.35 -10.09
CA TYR A 23 -8.72 -0.27 -9.99
C TYR A 23 -7.32 -0.73 -10.42
N LEU A 24 -6.87 -1.88 -9.93
CA LEU A 24 -5.57 -2.46 -10.30
C LEU A 24 -5.48 -2.78 -11.81
N TYR A 25 -6.58 -3.22 -12.41
CA TYR A 25 -6.68 -3.38 -13.86
C TYR A 25 -6.60 -2.03 -14.58
N TYR A 26 -7.39 -1.05 -14.13
CA TYR A 26 -7.47 0.29 -14.72
C TYR A 26 -6.12 1.01 -14.73
N ILE A 27 -5.33 0.92 -13.66
CA ILE A 27 -3.97 1.50 -13.61
C ILE A 27 -2.91 0.65 -14.35
N GLY A 28 -3.33 -0.41 -15.03
CA GLY A 28 -2.45 -1.28 -15.83
C GLY A 28 -1.62 -2.29 -15.04
N LEU A 29 -1.76 -2.37 -13.71
CA LEU A 29 -0.97 -3.27 -12.86
C LEU A 29 -1.27 -4.74 -13.18
N LEU A 30 -2.55 -5.10 -13.40
CA LEU A 30 -2.93 -6.47 -13.76
C LEU A 30 -2.56 -6.86 -15.20
N SER A 31 -2.12 -5.91 -16.02
CA SER A 31 -1.64 -6.18 -17.38
C SER A 31 -0.13 -6.45 -17.43
N GLN A 32 0.56 -6.44 -16.28
CA GLN A 32 1.99 -6.70 -16.18
C GLN A 32 2.27 -8.14 -15.76
N ASN A 33 3.30 -8.74 -16.33
CA ASN A 33 3.80 -10.05 -15.88
C ASN A 33 4.68 -9.93 -14.63
N LYS A 34 5.33 -8.78 -14.45
CA LYS A 34 6.26 -8.51 -13.35
C LYS A 34 6.11 -7.06 -12.87
N ILE A 35 6.07 -6.88 -11.56
CA ILE A 35 5.98 -5.57 -10.92
C ILE A 35 7.00 -5.43 -9.79
N ALA A 36 7.41 -4.19 -9.56
CA ALA A 36 8.18 -3.81 -8.39
C ALA A 36 7.26 -3.12 -7.37
N LEU A 37 7.32 -3.55 -6.12
CA LEU A 37 6.70 -2.84 -5.00
C LEU A 37 7.81 -2.18 -4.18
N VAL A 38 7.71 -0.88 -3.95
CA VAL A 38 8.67 -0.12 -3.15
C VAL A 38 7.97 0.44 -1.92
N ASP A 39 8.52 0.20 -0.73
CA ASP A 39 7.91 0.60 0.53
C ASP A 39 8.99 0.85 1.59
N ILE A 40 8.81 1.83 2.47
CA ILE A 40 9.68 2.04 3.62
C ILE A 40 9.39 1.05 4.77
N GLY A 41 8.31 0.28 4.67
CA GLY A 41 7.79 -0.60 5.69
C GLY A 41 8.65 -1.85 5.97
N TRP A 42 8.47 -2.42 7.16
CA TRP A 42 9.41 -3.38 7.75
C TRP A 42 8.99 -4.83 7.69
N LYS A 43 7.67 -5.07 7.69
CA LYS A 43 7.08 -6.42 7.81
C LYS A 43 6.63 -7.00 6.47
N GLY A 44 6.69 -6.23 5.37
CA GLY A 44 6.17 -6.64 4.05
C GLY A 44 4.67 -6.98 4.03
N THR A 45 3.88 -6.40 4.93
CA THR A 45 2.43 -6.71 5.06
C THR A 45 1.63 -6.30 3.82
N MET A 46 2.02 -5.19 3.17
CA MET A 46 1.43 -4.75 1.91
C MET A 46 1.66 -5.77 0.80
N GLN A 47 2.91 -6.19 0.57
CA GLN A 47 3.21 -7.23 -0.42
C GLN A 47 2.47 -8.53 -0.12
N SER A 48 2.43 -8.99 1.14
CA SER A 48 1.68 -10.19 1.53
C SER A 48 0.18 -10.07 1.22
N SER A 49 -0.41 -8.90 1.45
CA SER A 49 -1.84 -8.66 1.18
C SER A 49 -2.11 -8.64 -0.32
N LEU A 50 -1.27 -7.94 -1.11
CA LEU A 50 -1.39 -7.89 -2.56
C LEU A 50 -1.19 -9.27 -3.19
N TYR A 51 -0.15 -10.00 -2.78
CA TYR A 51 0.13 -11.36 -3.23
C TYR A 51 -1.07 -12.30 -3.00
N LYS A 52 -1.68 -12.25 -1.80
CA LYS A 52 -2.87 -13.05 -1.48
C LYS A 52 -4.08 -12.65 -2.32
N LEU A 53 -4.28 -11.36 -2.56
CA LEU A 53 -5.36 -10.86 -3.41
C LEU A 53 -5.22 -11.39 -4.84
N LEU A 54 -4.03 -11.21 -5.43
CA LEU A 54 -3.74 -11.62 -6.81
C LEU A 54 -3.89 -13.12 -6.99
N LYS A 55 -3.30 -13.91 -6.08
CA LYS A 55 -3.45 -15.38 -6.06
C LYS A 55 -4.91 -15.82 -5.98
N LYS A 56 -5.74 -15.18 -5.13
CA LYS A 56 -7.18 -15.49 -5.04
C LYS A 56 -7.98 -15.10 -6.27
N SER A 57 -7.52 -14.11 -7.03
CA SER A 57 -8.15 -13.66 -8.27
C SER A 57 -7.67 -14.40 -9.53
N GLY A 58 -6.78 -15.37 -9.40
CA GLY A 58 -6.20 -16.10 -10.53
C GLY A 58 -5.17 -15.31 -11.35
N ASN A 59 -4.76 -14.12 -10.87
CA ASN A 59 -3.73 -13.33 -11.53
C ASN A 59 -2.34 -13.84 -11.14
N ILE A 60 -1.53 -14.20 -12.14
CA ILE A 60 -0.16 -14.67 -11.97
C ILE A 60 0.77 -13.50 -12.33
N ILE A 61 1.23 -12.78 -11.31
CA ILE A 61 2.13 -11.63 -11.46
C ILE A 61 3.32 -11.85 -10.53
N GLU A 62 4.53 -11.75 -11.07
CA GLU A 62 5.75 -11.78 -10.28
C GLU A 62 5.91 -10.44 -9.54
N ILE A 63 5.96 -10.47 -8.21
CA ILE A 63 6.13 -9.28 -7.38
C ILE A 63 7.49 -9.32 -6.72
N LYS A 64 8.34 -8.34 -7.05
CA LYS A 64 9.58 -8.09 -6.31
C LYS A 64 9.41 -6.89 -5.38
N GLY A 65 9.60 -7.11 -4.08
CA GLY A 65 9.55 -6.07 -3.07
C GLY A 65 10.92 -5.43 -2.83
N TYR A 66 10.96 -4.11 -2.72
CA TYR A 66 12.13 -3.33 -2.35
C TYR A 66 11.81 -2.49 -1.12
N TYR A 67 12.58 -2.71 -0.06
CA TYR A 67 12.29 -2.14 1.25
C TYR A 67 13.46 -1.32 1.77
N PHE A 68 13.14 -0.23 2.47
CA PHE A 68 14.17 0.51 3.21
C PHE A 68 14.84 -0.38 4.27
N GLY A 69 14.06 -1.21 4.96
CA GLY A 69 14.57 -2.31 5.76
C GLY A 69 13.48 -3.32 6.09
N THR A 70 13.86 -4.54 6.47
CA THR A 70 12.94 -5.57 6.96
C THR A 70 13.32 -6.05 8.35
N ILE A 71 12.33 -6.43 9.14
CA ILE A 71 12.51 -7.03 10.47
C ILE A 71 12.29 -8.54 10.43
N LYS A 72 12.63 -9.25 11.51
CA LYS A 72 12.57 -10.71 11.60
C LYS A 72 11.21 -11.29 11.18
N GLU A 73 10.13 -10.58 11.47
CA GLU A 73 8.77 -10.99 11.14
C GLU A 73 8.51 -11.05 9.62
N ALA A 74 9.30 -10.36 8.80
CA ALA A 74 9.25 -10.47 7.35
C ALA A 74 9.77 -11.83 6.85
N ALA A 75 10.54 -12.58 7.66
CA ALA A 75 11.02 -13.92 7.28
C ALA A 75 9.88 -14.89 6.95
N LYS A 76 8.69 -14.71 7.54
CA LYS A 76 7.50 -15.50 7.20
C LYS A 76 7.06 -15.29 5.75
N ASN A 77 7.29 -14.09 5.20
CA ASN A 77 6.91 -13.76 3.83
C ASN A 77 7.88 -14.41 2.85
N HIS A 78 9.19 -14.36 3.12
CA HIS A 78 10.20 -15.11 2.35
C HIS A 78 9.86 -16.61 2.30
N LYS A 79 9.49 -17.21 3.44
CA LYS A 79 9.04 -18.62 3.50
C LYS A 79 7.79 -18.91 2.67
N GLN A 80 6.97 -17.90 2.39
CA GLN A 80 5.81 -18.01 1.50
C GLN A 80 6.15 -17.76 0.02
N GLY A 81 7.43 -17.62 -0.32
CA GLY A 81 7.92 -17.42 -1.67
C GLY A 81 7.84 -15.97 -2.16
N MET A 82 7.66 -15.00 -1.26
CA MET A 82 7.70 -13.58 -1.65
C MET A 82 9.15 -13.14 -1.82
N ASP A 83 9.49 -12.64 -3.02
CA ASP A 83 10.78 -12.01 -3.31
C ASP A 83 10.82 -10.60 -2.69
N MET A 84 11.74 -10.40 -1.76
CA MET A 84 11.91 -9.15 -1.02
C MET A 84 13.40 -8.85 -0.93
N SER A 85 13.76 -7.60 -1.22
CA SER A 85 15.11 -7.06 -1.06
C SER A 85 15.05 -5.89 -0.09
N SER A 86 16.01 -5.82 0.83
CA SER A 86 16.08 -4.77 1.85
C SER A 86 17.37 -3.97 1.69
N TYR A 87 17.31 -2.65 1.90
CA TYR A 87 18.47 -1.78 1.74
C TYR A 87 19.33 -1.68 3.02
N LEU A 88 18.79 -1.11 4.10
CA LEU A 88 19.55 -0.77 5.31
C LEU A 88 19.57 -1.90 6.34
N ILE A 89 18.45 -2.62 6.46
CA ILE A 89 18.24 -3.68 7.44
C ILE A 89 17.65 -4.87 6.72
N ASP A 90 18.27 -6.03 6.81
CA ASP A 90 17.71 -7.28 6.31
C ASP A 90 17.38 -8.22 7.47
N LEU A 91 16.10 -8.56 7.62
CA LEU A 91 15.56 -9.41 8.68
C LEU A 91 16.06 -9.02 10.10
N GLY A 92 16.15 -7.72 10.36
CA GLY A 92 16.58 -7.13 11.63
C GLY A 92 18.10 -7.02 11.81
N LYS A 93 18.91 -7.20 10.75
CA LYS A 93 20.36 -7.06 10.77
C LYS A 93 20.84 -5.98 9.79
N PRO A 94 21.93 -5.23 10.12
CA PRO A 94 22.68 -5.29 11.37
C PRO A 94 21.88 -4.68 12.54
N LYS A 95 22.16 -5.17 13.76
CA LYS A 95 21.42 -4.74 14.97
C LYS A 95 21.52 -3.24 15.23
N TYR A 96 22.67 -2.63 14.91
CA TYR A 96 22.88 -1.19 15.07
C TYR A 96 21.83 -0.37 14.31
N TYR A 97 21.70 -0.57 13.00
CA TYR A 97 20.71 0.14 12.19
C TYR A 97 19.28 -0.22 12.58
N ASN A 98 19.01 -1.49 12.91
CA ASN A 98 17.70 -1.90 13.40
C ASN A 98 17.29 -1.18 14.70
N ASN A 99 18.22 -0.96 15.62
CA ASN A 99 17.96 -0.22 16.84
C ASN A 99 17.78 1.27 16.57
N LEU A 100 18.64 1.86 15.72
CA LEU A 100 18.55 3.27 15.33
C LEU A 100 17.20 3.59 14.67
N VAL A 101 16.80 2.79 13.68
CA VAL A 101 15.52 2.93 12.99
C VAL A 101 14.34 2.83 13.95
N LYS A 102 14.38 1.89 14.91
CA LYS A 102 13.29 1.76 15.89
C LYS A 102 13.09 3.01 16.74
N LEU A 103 14.17 3.76 17.02
CA LEU A 103 14.09 5.01 17.78
C LEU A 103 13.44 6.14 16.96
N CYS A 104 13.68 6.19 15.65
CA CYS A 104 13.14 7.23 14.77
C CYS A 104 11.98 6.76 13.88
N LEU A 105 11.44 5.56 14.11
CA LEU A 105 10.43 4.96 13.26
C LEU A 105 9.20 5.85 13.02
N PRO A 106 8.58 6.47 14.06
CA PRO A 106 7.46 7.39 13.85
C PRO A 106 7.83 8.59 12.98
N PHE A 107 9.08 9.08 13.09
CA PHE A 107 9.56 10.19 12.29
C PHE A 107 9.78 9.79 10.83
N LEU A 108 10.37 8.62 10.58
CA LEU A 108 10.52 8.08 9.23
C LEU A 108 9.17 7.85 8.54
N GLU A 109 8.18 7.32 9.25
CA GLU A 109 6.81 7.16 8.73
C GLU A 109 6.14 8.52 8.48
N PHE A 110 6.34 9.50 9.37
CA PHE A 110 5.78 10.84 9.23
C PHE A 110 6.28 11.54 7.97
N ILE A 111 7.60 11.59 7.73
CA ILE A 111 8.15 12.30 6.56
C ILE A 111 7.81 11.65 5.21
N HIS A 112 7.43 10.36 5.21
CA HIS A 112 6.96 9.64 4.03
C HIS A 112 5.43 9.51 3.98
N THR A 113 4.70 10.17 4.87
CA THR A 113 3.24 10.17 4.84
C THR A 113 2.76 10.94 3.62
N ALA A 114 1.79 10.37 2.90
CA ALA A 114 1.21 11.01 1.74
C ALA A 114 0.52 12.35 2.11
N PRO A 115 0.55 13.37 1.24
CA PRO A 115 -0.08 14.68 1.49
C PRO A 115 -1.62 14.65 1.43
N HIS A 116 -2.20 13.46 1.30
CA HIS A 116 -3.64 13.22 1.25
C HIS A 116 -4.02 12.17 2.30
N GLY A 117 -5.28 12.20 2.72
CA GLY A 117 -5.83 11.18 3.62
C GLY A 117 -5.78 9.76 3.03
N SER A 118 -6.02 8.77 3.91
CA SER A 118 -6.09 7.36 3.54
C SER A 118 -7.22 7.08 2.55
N VAL A 119 -6.99 6.10 1.67
CA VAL A 119 -8.03 5.56 0.80
C VAL A 119 -9.00 4.72 1.63
N ASN A 120 -10.28 5.08 1.62
CA ASN A 120 -11.32 4.33 2.30
C ASN A 120 -11.86 3.19 1.44
N LYS A 121 -12.04 3.45 0.14
CA LYS A 121 -12.60 2.50 -0.84
C LYS A 121 -12.21 2.86 -2.27
N TYR A 122 -12.52 1.96 -3.20
CA TYR A 122 -12.41 2.22 -4.65
C TYR A 122 -13.81 2.24 -5.27
N ALA A 123 -14.05 3.15 -6.22
CA ALA A 123 -15.34 3.26 -6.89
C ALA A 123 -15.18 3.61 -8.38
N CYS A 124 -16.14 3.15 -9.20
CA CYS A 124 -16.27 3.59 -10.59
C CYS A 124 -17.01 4.94 -10.60
N LEU A 125 -16.38 5.97 -11.15
CA LEU A 125 -16.96 7.29 -11.37
C LEU A 125 -16.98 7.54 -12.88
N GLY A 126 -18.11 7.21 -13.53
CA GLY A 126 -18.19 7.14 -14.98
C GLY A 126 -17.37 5.96 -15.52
N GLN A 127 -16.47 6.24 -16.47
CA GLN A 127 -15.57 5.24 -17.05
C GLN A 127 -14.30 5.01 -16.22
N GLU A 128 -13.99 5.89 -15.28
CA GLU A 128 -12.75 5.83 -14.49
C GLU A 128 -12.97 5.12 -13.15
N VAL A 129 -11.98 4.33 -12.70
CA VAL A 129 -11.96 3.77 -11.35
C VAL A 129 -11.03 4.60 -10.47
N LYS A 130 -11.55 5.17 -9.37
CA LYS A 130 -10.80 6.08 -8.50
C LYS A 130 -10.81 5.64 -7.03
N PRO A 131 -9.74 5.95 -6.28
CA PRO A 131 -9.77 5.90 -4.83
C PRO A 131 -10.72 6.98 -4.27
N VAL A 132 -11.48 6.63 -3.23
CA VAL A 132 -12.43 7.52 -2.52
C VAL A 132 -12.02 7.61 -1.06
N GLY A 133 -12.06 8.82 -0.49
CA GLY A 133 -11.66 9.09 0.90
C GLY A 133 -10.33 9.84 1.06
N CYS A 134 -9.61 10.09 -0.03
CA CYS A 134 -8.44 10.98 -0.03
C CYS A 134 -8.89 12.44 0.19
N ILE A 135 -9.07 12.88 1.42
CA ILE A 135 -9.18 14.32 1.71
C ILE A 135 -7.77 14.89 1.52
N SER A 136 -7.55 15.59 0.41
CA SER A 136 -6.36 16.39 0.20
C SER A 136 -6.42 17.60 1.15
N TYR A 137 -5.56 17.65 2.17
CA TYR A 137 -5.40 18.85 3.00
C TYR A 137 -4.87 20.06 2.21
N LEU A 138 -4.33 19.82 1.00
CA LEU A 138 -3.73 20.84 0.13
C LEU A 138 -4.69 21.54 -0.85
N LYS A 139 -6.01 21.35 -0.74
CA LYS A 139 -6.98 22.12 -1.56
C LYS A 139 -7.38 23.47 -0.97
N ILE A 140 -6.82 23.87 0.19
CA ILE A 140 -7.16 25.13 0.88
C ILE A 140 -6.23 26.32 0.50
N LEU A 141 -5.15 26.11 -0.27
CA LEU A 141 -4.25 27.22 -0.69
C LEU A 141 -4.28 27.54 -2.20
N ARG A 142 -5.42 27.34 -2.87
CA ARG A 142 -5.65 27.87 -4.22
C ARG A 142 -6.94 28.69 -4.30
N SER A 143 -6.97 29.76 -3.52
CA SER A 143 -7.75 30.97 -3.81
C SER A 143 -7.13 32.14 -3.06
N GLY A 144 -5.97 32.60 -3.56
CA GLY A 144 -5.27 33.77 -3.06
C GLY A 144 -4.49 34.38 -4.21
N VAL A 145 -5.03 35.47 -4.74
CA VAL A 145 -4.54 36.22 -5.90
C VAL A 145 -3.13 36.74 -5.65
N ALA A 146 -2.22 36.55 -6.60
CA ALA A 146 -1.04 37.39 -6.75
C ALA A 146 -0.74 37.55 -8.24
N HIS A 147 -1.22 38.67 -8.79
CA HIS A 147 -0.69 39.22 -10.03
C HIS A 147 0.76 39.64 -9.78
N LEU A 148 1.68 39.18 -10.63
CA LEU A 148 2.93 39.90 -10.88
C LEU A 148 3.00 40.16 -12.38
N LYS A 149 2.75 41.43 -12.72
CA LYS A 149 3.21 42.04 -13.97
C LYS A 149 4.72 42.20 -13.87
N THR A 150 5.40 41.80 -14.96
CA THR A 150 6.79 42.05 -15.39
C THR A 150 7.89 41.81 -14.37
#